data_AF-A0A815TXA8-F1
#
_entry.id   AF-A0A815TXA8-F1
#
_cell.length_a   1.000
_cell.length_b   1.000
_cell.length_c   1.000
_cell.angle_alpha   90.00
_cell.angle_beta   90.00
_cell.angle_gamma   90.00
#
_symmetry.space_group_name_H-M   'P 1'
#
loop_
_entity.id
_entity.type
_entity.pdbx_description
1 polymer ?
#
loop_
_entity_poly.entity_id
_entity_poly.type
_entity_poly.pdbx_seq_one_letter_code
_entity_poly.pdbx_strand_id
1 'polypeptide(L)'
;MIFEKLNIDLENVQHLIIILAAPFSFARFKVAETLLETWKKWTMKYQNIPFSEHTNSIFGLPEIYDDLLDEWIHEAHIKERNCILSRLQKLAEMKKTRITLFSGDVHCCGIARFRTRNNIPSPIHDSKLIYQIISSAIVNRPPPNFVIRAAHLFSTKWYPITNTEEEIINFFDQAPEYGVKLFFRKLLPNRDWCYFEQCESMDRTPTDSITQDNFLDKNFGPL
;
A
#
# COMPACT_ATOMS: atom_id res chain seq x y z
N MET A 1 17.52 -4.01 19.90
CA MET A 1 17.57 -2.55 19.68
C MET A 1 16.21 -1.88 19.44
N ILE A 2 15.57 -1.90 18.25
CA ILE A 2 14.35 -1.07 18.06
C ILE A 2 13.09 -1.63 18.72
N PHE A 3 12.81 -2.93 18.59
CA PHE A 3 11.61 -3.53 19.22
C PHE A 3 11.72 -3.63 20.75
N GLU A 4 12.93 -3.70 21.29
CA GLU A 4 13.14 -3.57 22.74
C GLU A 4 12.75 -2.17 23.21
N LYS A 5 13.17 -1.13 22.47
CA LYS A 5 12.80 0.25 22.78
C LYS A 5 11.30 0.47 22.67
N LEU A 6 10.66 -0.02 21.60
CA LEU A 6 9.19 0.00 21.46
C LEU A 6 8.49 -0.78 22.60
N ASN A 7 9.04 -1.89 23.06
CA ASN A 7 8.48 -2.63 24.19
C ASN A 7 8.52 -1.82 25.50
N ILE A 8 9.52 -0.95 25.68
CA ILE A 8 9.64 -0.11 26.88
C ILE A 8 8.75 1.13 26.74
N ASP A 9 8.75 1.78 25.58
CA ASP A 9 8.15 3.10 25.41
C ASP A 9 6.65 3.09 25.13
N LEU A 10 6.07 1.98 24.68
CA LEU A 10 4.64 1.88 24.32
C LEU A 10 3.70 1.64 25.53
N GLU A 11 4.06 2.10 26.72
CA GLU A 11 3.15 2.08 27.87
C GLU A 11 2.06 3.14 27.68
N ASN A 12 0.79 2.74 27.81
CA ASN A 12 -0.40 3.59 27.62
C ASN A 12 -0.57 4.21 26.22
N VAL A 13 0.07 3.66 25.19
CA VAL A 13 -0.11 4.10 23.80
C VAL A 13 -1.23 3.31 23.12
N GLN A 14 -2.29 4.00 22.70
CA GLN A 14 -3.43 3.39 22.02
C GLN A 14 -3.15 3.10 20.54
N HIS A 15 -2.41 3.97 19.85
CA HIS A 15 -2.15 3.88 18.43
C HIS A 15 -0.70 4.28 18.11
N LEU A 16 0.04 3.36 17.49
CA LEU A 16 1.37 3.57 16.94
C LEU A 16 1.28 3.76 15.42
N ILE A 17 1.79 4.88 14.93
CA ILE A 17 1.96 5.14 13.50
C ILE A 17 3.44 4.92 13.15
N ILE A 18 3.70 4.12 12.12
CA ILE A 18 5.06 3.82 11.64
C ILE A 18 5.20 4.35 10.23
N ILE A 19 6.19 5.20 10.01
CA ILE A 19 6.51 5.75 8.70
C ILE A 19 7.58 4.87 8.05
N LEU A 20 7.30 4.41 6.84
CA LEU A 20 8.17 3.60 5.98
C LEU A 20 8.43 4.37 4.68
N ALA A 21 9.63 4.23 4.11
CA ALA A 21 9.92 4.82 2.80
C ALA A 21 9.06 4.15 1.71
N ALA A 22 9.17 2.82 1.60
CA ALA A 22 8.41 2.00 0.65
C ALA A 22 7.34 1.14 1.36
N PRO A 23 6.23 0.80 0.67
CA PRO A 23 5.15 -0.01 1.22
C PRO A 23 5.56 -1.47 1.47
N PHE A 24 5.09 -2.06 2.56
CA PHE A 24 5.21 -3.51 2.79
C PHE A 24 4.28 -4.32 1.89
N SER A 25 3.06 -3.82 1.67
CA SER A 25 2.11 -4.43 0.74
C SER A 25 1.89 -3.52 -0.45
N PHE A 26 2.20 -4.02 -1.64
CA PHE A 26 1.92 -3.35 -2.90
C PHE A 26 1.60 -4.39 -4.00
N ALA A 27 1.33 -3.92 -5.21
CA ALA A 27 0.97 -4.77 -6.32
C ALA A 27 2.14 -5.64 -6.76
N ARG A 28 1.90 -6.95 -6.87
CA ARG A 28 2.96 -7.91 -7.21
C ARG A 28 3.02 -8.11 -8.71
N PHE A 29 4.18 -7.82 -9.28
CA PHE A 29 4.37 -7.91 -10.73
C PHE A 29 5.19 -9.12 -11.16
N LYS A 30 5.17 -10.25 -10.45
CA LYS A 30 5.96 -11.46 -10.83
C LYS A 30 5.79 -11.89 -12.31
N VAL A 31 4.56 -11.80 -12.83
CA VAL A 31 4.29 -12.10 -14.25
C VAL A 31 4.76 -10.97 -15.14
N ALA A 32 4.68 -9.73 -14.68
CA ALA A 32 5.19 -8.57 -15.39
C ALA A 32 6.72 -8.60 -15.47
N GLU A 33 7.47 -8.92 -14.41
CA GLU A 33 8.93 -9.12 -14.46
C GLU A 33 9.31 -10.13 -15.55
N THR A 34 8.63 -11.27 -15.59
CA THR A 34 8.86 -12.31 -16.61
C THR A 34 8.51 -11.80 -18.02
N LEU A 35 7.38 -11.10 -18.17
CA LEU A 35 6.96 -10.51 -19.44
C LEU A 35 7.90 -9.38 -19.90
N LEU A 36 8.38 -8.55 -18.97
CA LEU A 36 9.23 -7.38 -19.20
C LEU A 36 10.64 -7.83 -19.55
N GLU A 37 11.17 -8.87 -18.90
CA GLU A 37 12.41 -9.52 -19.31
C GLU A 37 12.29 -10.16 -20.69
N THR A 38 11.15 -10.81 -20.98
CA THR A 38 10.88 -11.42 -22.30
C THR A 38 10.79 -10.35 -23.38
N TRP A 39 10.12 -9.22 -23.10
CA TRP A 39 10.06 -8.06 -23.98
C TRP A 39 11.42 -7.39 -24.14
N LYS A 40 12.22 -7.23 -23.09
CA LYS A 40 13.59 -6.70 -23.17
C LYS A 40 14.47 -7.54 -24.07
N LYS A 41 14.42 -8.87 -23.93
CA LYS A 41 15.13 -9.81 -24.83
C LYS A 41 14.64 -9.66 -26.27
N TRP A 42 13.34 -9.48 -26.47
CA TRP A 42 12.76 -9.22 -27.78
C TRP A 42 13.26 -7.89 -28.37
N THR A 43 13.15 -6.76 -27.65
CA THR A 43 13.60 -5.45 -28.13
C THR A 43 15.10 -5.40 -28.42
N MET A 44 15.94 -5.99 -27.55
CA MET A 44 17.39 -6.13 -27.81
C MET A 44 17.68 -6.96 -29.07
N LYS A 45 16.83 -7.94 -29.40
CA LYS A 45 16.95 -8.75 -30.62
C LYS A 45 16.63 -7.95 -31.90
N TYR A 46 15.74 -6.95 -31.81
CA TYR A 46 15.41 -6.05 -32.93
C TYR A 46 16.20 -4.73 -32.92
N GLN A 47 17.17 -4.57 -32.01
CA GLN A 47 18.07 -3.41 -31.94
C GLN A 47 19.06 -3.33 -33.12
N ASN A 48 19.13 -4.38 -33.95
CA ASN A 48 19.96 -4.42 -35.18
C ASN A 48 19.27 -3.80 -36.41
N ILE A 49 18.15 -3.09 -36.24
CA ILE A 49 17.51 -2.32 -37.31
C ILE A 49 18.09 -0.89 -37.27
N PRO A 50 18.64 -0.36 -38.39
CA PRO A 50 19.33 0.94 -38.41
C PRO A 50 18.33 2.10 -38.39
N PHE A 51 17.61 2.25 -37.28
CA PHE A 51 16.80 3.44 -37.00
C PHE A 51 16.51 3.53 -35.50
N SER A 52 17.45 4.10 -34.74
CA SER A 52 17.20 5.03 -33.62
C SER A 52 18.36 5.03 -32.63
N GLU A 53 19.25 6.01 -32.78
CA GLU A 53 19.97 6.57 -31.64
C GLU A 53 18.94 7.29 -30.74
N HIS A 54 19.04 7.13 -29.41
CA HIS A 54 18.17 7.70 -28.34
C HIS A 54 16.98 6.89 -27.82
N THR A 55 17.14 5.58 -27.59
CA THR A 55 16.01 4.75 -27.14
C THR A 55 16.22 3.92 -25.89
N ASN A 56 17.30 4.15 -25.14
CA ASN A 56 17.49 3.51 -23.82
C ASN A 56 16.44 3.94 -22.78
N SER A 57 15.57 4.91 -23.10
CA SER A 57 14.51 5.44 -22.24
C SER A 57 13.10 5.42 -22.83
N ILE A 58 12.82 4.83 -24.01
CA ILE A 58 11.52 5.08 -24.73
C ILE A 58 10.28 4.77 -23.88
N PHE A 59 10.36 3.89 -22.89
CA PHE A 59 9.18 3.44 -22.15
C PHE A 59 9.26 3.56 -20.62
N GLY A 60 10.28 4.19 -20.04
CA GLY A 60 10.43 4.25 -18.57
C GLY A 60 10.66 2.89 -17.90
N LEU A 61 10.92 1.84 -18.69
CA LEU A 61 11.12 0.46 -18.24
C LEU A 61 12.34 0.24 -17.33
N PRO A 62 13.48 0.96 -17.48
CA PRO A 62 14.61 0.80 -16.57
C PRO A 62 14.28 1.23 -15.14
N GLU A 63 13.56 2.35 -14.98
CA GLU A 63 13.11 2.90 -13.68
C GLU A 63 12.10 1.95 -13.03
N ILE A 64 11.09 1.49 -13.79
CA ILE A 64 10.11 0.51 -13.30
C ILE A 64 10.77 -0.79 -12.85
N TYR A 65 11.83 -1.24 -13.52
CA TYR A 65 12.52 -2.48 -13.13
C TYR A 65 13.32 -2.30 -11.83
N ASP A 66 13.93 -1.14 -11.62
CA ASP A 66 14.63 -0.80 -10.39
C ASP A 66 13.64 -0.69 -9.22
N ASP A 67 12.53 0.02 -9.42
CA ASP A 67 11.44 0.16 -8.45
C ASP A 67 10.94 -1.21 -7.98
N LEU A 68 10.74 -2.15 -8.92
CA LEU A 68 10.27 -3.52 -8.63
C LEU A 68 11.26 -4.34 -7.80
N LEU A 69 12.57 -4.13 -7.97
CA LEU A 69 13.61 -4.86 -7.24
C LEU A 69 13.75 -4.36 -5.79
N ASP A 70 13.53 -3.07 -5.57
CA ASP A 70 13.64 -2.42 -4.26
C ASP A 70 12.39 -2.60 -3.39
N GLU A 71 11.29 -3.14 -3.93
CA GLU A 71 10.09 -3.37 -3.15
C GLU A 71 10.26 -4.46 -2.08
N TRP A 72 9.65 -4.26 -0.92
CA TRP A 72 9.61 -5.24 0.18
C TRP A 72 8.99 -6.59 -0.20
N ILE A 73 8.23 -6.64 -1.31
CA ILE A 73 7.59 -7.86 -1.81
C ILE A 73 8.52 -8.74 -2.64
N HIS A 74 9.69 -8.22 -3.02
CA HIS A 74 10.71 -8.92 -3.79
C HIS A 74 11.33 -10.07 -2.96
N GLU A 75 11.82 -11.11 -3.62
CA GLU A 75 12.32 -12.32 -2.95
C GLU A 75 13.52 -12.04 -2.03
N ALA A 76 14.32 -11.03 -2.36
CA ALA A 76 15.45 -10.61 -1.53
C ALA A 76 15.01 -10.02 -0.17
N HIS A 77 13.87 -9.33 -0.12
CA HIS A 77 13.44 -8.53 1.04
C HIS A 77 12.30 -9.16 1.83
N ILE A 78 11.57 -10.11 1.23
CA ILE A 78 10.34 -10.67 1.81
C ILE A 78 10.56 -11.35 3.17
N LYS A 79 11.72 -11.98 3.40
CA LYS A 79 12.03 -12.62 4.69
C LYS A 79 12.14 -11.59 5.82
N GLU A 80 12.83 -10.49 5.57
CA GLU A 80 12.99 -9.40 6.53
C GLU A 80 11.66 -8.70 6.78
N ARG A 81 10.94 -8.36 5.70
CA ARG A 81 9.59 -7.78 5.77
C ARG A 81 8.66 -8.60 6.66
N ASN A 82 8.62 -9.92 6.44
CA ASN A 82 7.77 -10.82 7.20
C ASN A 82 8.19 -10.93 8.67
N CYS A 83 9.49 -10.84 8.95
CA CYS A 83 10.02 -10.79 10.32
C CYS A 83 9.54 -9.51 11.03
N ILE A 84 9.66 -8.35 10.39
CA ILE A 84 9.20 -7.06 10.93
C ILE A 84 7.70 -7.11 11.18
N LEU A 85 6.91 -7.48 10.18
CA LEU A 85 5.45 -7.52 10.29
C LEU A 85 4.98 -8.50 11.37
N SER A 86 5.58 -9.68 11.47
CA SER A 86 5.26 -10.64 12.54
C SER A 86 5.58 -10.10 13.93
N ARG A 87 6.66 -9.33 14.08
CA ARG A 87 7.02 -8.70 15.36
C ARG A 87 6.09 -7.54 15.70
N LEU A 88 5.65 -6.76 14.71
CA LEU A 88 4.63 -5.72 14.90
C LEU A 88 3.29 -6.32 15.34
N GLN A 89 2.85 -7.42 14.73
CA GLN A 89 1.63 -8.11 15.14
C GLN A 89 1.71 -8.62 16.59
N LYS A 90 2.85 -9.19 16.99
CA LYS A 90 3.10 -9.59 18.39
C LYS A 90 3.09 -8.39 19.33
N LEU A 91 3.71 -7.28 18.93
CA LEU A 91 3.74 -6.05 19.71
C LEU A 91 2.32 -5.49 19.94
N ALA A 92 1.52 -5.42 18.88
CA ALA A 92 0.12 -4.99 18.93
C ALA A 92 -0.70 -5.88 19.88
N GLU A 93 -0.48 -7.19 19.84
CA GLU A 93 -1.14 -8.14 20.73
C GLU A 93 -0.75 -7.98 22.20
N MET A 94 0.55 -7.82 22.47
CA MET A 94 1.11 -7.71 23.82
C MET A 94 0.75 -6.37 24.48
N LYS A 95 0.84 -5.27 23.73
CA LYS A 95 0.62 -3.91 24.24
C LYS A 95 -0.82 -3.41 24.08
N LYS A 96 -1.66 -4.16 23.34
CA LYS A 96 -3.02 -3.74 22.96
C LYS A 96 -3.04 -2.39 22.23
N THR A 97 -1.98 -2.14 21.45
CA THR A 97 -1.78 -0.92 20.66
C THR A 97 -2.16 -1.18 19.21
N ARG A 98 -3.00 -0.33 18.61
CA ARG A 98 -3.26 -0.35 17.16
C ARG A 98 -2.01 0.10 16.43
N ILE A 99 -1.69 -0.56 15.31
CA ILE A 99 -0.58 -0.15 14.45
C ILE A 99 -1.12 0.24 13.08
N THR A 100 -0.68 1.39 12.57
CA THR A 100 -0.89 1.81 11.17
C THR A 100 0.46 2.10 10.54
N LEU A 101 0.66 1.61 9.32
CA LEU A 101 1.81 1.90 8.50
C LEU A 101 1.48 3.06 7.58
N PHE A 102 2.41 3.99 7.44
CA PHE A 102 2.39 5.06 6.47
C PHE A 102 3.57 4.85 5.52
N SER A 103 3.32 4.91 4.22
CA SER A 103 4.31 4.57 3.19
C SER A 103 4.14 5.39 1.93
N GLY A 104 5.20 5.54 1.14
CA GLY A 104 5.21 6.31 -0.10
C GLY A 104 6.00 5.64 -1.22
N ASP A 105 6.66 6.45 -2.05
CA ASP A 105 7.66 5.99 -3.04
C ASP A 105 7.16 5.12 -4.21
N VAL A 106 5.85 4.93 -4.37
CA VAL A 106 5.25 4.15 -5.49
C VAL A 106 4.44 5.01 -6.48
N HIS A 107 4.57 6.33 -6.39
CA HIS A 107 3.97 7.36 -7.25
C HIS A 107 2.42 7.26 -7.43
N CYS A 108 1.75 6.54 -6.54
CA CYS A 108 0.30 6.41 -6.49
C CYS A 108 -0.17 6.30 -5.03
N CYS A 109 -1.47 6.50 -4.80
CA CYS A 109 -2.10 6.23 -3.52
C CYS A 109 -2.90 4.94 -3.52
N GLY A 110 -3.06 4.39 -2.32
CA GLY A 110 -3.77 3.15 -2.07
C GLY A 110 -3.90 2.86 -0.58
N ILE A 111 -4.74 1.89 -0.27
CA ILE A 111 -4.83 1.34 1.09
C ILE A 111 -4.64 -0.17 1.01
N ALA A 112 -3.71 -0.68 1.80
CA ALA A 112 -3.57 -2.10 2.05
C ALA A 112 -3.94 -2.43 3.49
N ARG A 113 -4.28 -3.69 3.72
CA ARG A 113 -4.50 -4.23 5.06
C ARG A 113 -3.87 -5.60 5.21
N PHE A 114 -3.32 -5.82 6.39
CA PHE A 114 -2.99 -7.12 6.92
C PHE A 114 -4.06 -7.46 7.96
N ARG A 115 -4.58 -8.68 7.99
CA ARG A 115 -5.59 -9.09 8.97
C ARG A 115 -5.54 -10.58 9.28
N THR A 116 -6.19 -11.01 10.35
CA THR A 116 -6.36 -12.44 10.63
C THR A 116 -7.14 -13.12 9.50
N ARG A 117 -6.63 -14.25 8.99
CA ARG A 117 -7.23 -14.96 7.86
C ARG A 117 -8.40 -15.86 8.28
N ASN A 118 -8.15 -16.74 9.24
CA ASN A 118 -9.11 -17.72 9.71
C ASN A 118 -9.77 -17.22 11.00
N ASN A 119 -11.09 -17.39 11.13
CA ASN A 119 -11.86 -16.92 12.28
C ASN A 119 -11.69 -15.41 12.52
N ILE A 120 -12.01 -14.61 11.50
CA ILE A 120 -11.83 -13.15 11.49
C ILE A 120 -12.52 -12.55 12.72
N PRO A 121 -11.77 -12.01 13.69
CA PRO A 121 -12.36 -11.38 14.87
C PRO A 121 -12.88 -9.98 14.51
N SER A 122 -13.60 -9.35 15.44
CA SER A 122 -13.92 -7.92 15.34
C SER A 122 -12.63 -7.11 15.15
N PRO A 123 -12.62 -6.03 14.34
CA PRO A 123 -11.45 -5.17 14.16
C PRO A 123 -10.78 -4.74 15.48
N ILE A 124 -11.57 -4.49 16.52
CA ILE A 124 -11.09 -4.11 17.85
C ILE A 124 -10.25 -5.22 18.50
N HIS A 125 -10.58 -6.49 18.22
CA HIS A 125 -9.91 -7.66 18.77
C HIS A 125 -8.91 -8.30 17.81
N ASP A 126 -8.74 -7.78 16.59
CA ASP A 126 -7.75 -8.25 15.64
C ASP A 126 -6.41 -7.53 15.87
N SER A 127 -5.48 -8.19 16.57
CA SER A 127 -4.10 -7.72 16.75
C SER A 127 -3.29 -7.78 15.46
N LYS A 128 -3.71 -8.60 14.49
CA LYS A 128 -3.07 -8.69 13.18
C LYS A 128 -3.57 -7.64 12.20
N LEU A 129 -4.68 -6.96 12.52
CA LEU A 129 -5.23 -5.90 11.71
C LEU A 129 -4.31 -4.69 11.73
N ILE A 130 -3.57 -4.52 10.64
CA ILE A 130 -2.68 -3.39 10.39
C ILE A 130 -3.07 -2.80 9.05
N TYR A 131 -3.43 -1.52 9.05
CA TYR A 131 -3.64 -0.78 7.81
C TYR A 131 -2.31 -0.19 7.35
N GLN A 132 -2.10 -0.18 6.04
CA GLN A 132 -1.03 0.54 5.40
C GLN A 132 -1.64 1.58 4.47
N ILE A 133 -1.38 2.84 4.78
CA ILE A 133 -1.76 3.97 3.94
C ILE A 133 -0.60 4.27 3.01
N ILE A 134 -0.89 4.27 1.71
CA ILE A 134 0.08 4.58 0.66
C ILE A 134 -0.29 5.97 0.13
N SER A 135 0.64 6.90 0.32
CA SER A 135 0.54 8.29 -0.14
C SER A 135 1.91 8.66 -0.69
N SER A 136 1.99 8.97 -1.98
CA SER A 136 3.27 9.15 -2.67
C SER A 136 3.48 10.58 -3.14
N ALA A 137 4.76 10.94 -3.33
CA ALA A 137 5.21 12.32 -3.38
C ALA A 137 4.55 13.15 -4.49
N ILE A 138 4.04 14.31 -4.09
CA ILE A 138 3.38 15.33 -4.92
C ILE A 138 4.18 15.71 -6.16
N VAL A 139 5.51 15.61 -6.13
CA VAL A 139 6.41 16.12 -7.19
C VAL A 139 6.68 15.14 -8.33
N ASN A 140 6.54 13.82 -8.11
CA ASN A 140 6.94 12.81 -9.08
C ASN A 140 5.89 12.62 -10.19
N ARG A 141 6.34 12.09 -11.33
CA ARG A 141 5.43 11.74 -12.44
C ARG A 141 4.68 10.46 -12.04
N PRO A 142 3.34 10.42 -12.19
CA PRO A 142 2.59 9.21 -11.86
C PRO A 142 2.98 8.04 -12.78
N PRO A 143 2.79 6.79 -12.33
CA PRO A 143 3.08 5.62 -13.14
C PRO A 143 2.21 5.61 -14.40
N PRO A 144 2.70 5.06 -15.51
CA PRO A 144 1.89 4.90 -16.71
C PRO A 144 0.58 4.15 -16.44
N ASN A 145 -0.51 4.57 -17.07
CA ASN A 145 -1.85 4.01 -16.85
C ASN A 145 -1.93 2.48 -16.99
N PHE A 146 -1.13 1.88 -17.89
CA PHE A 146 -1.11 0.42 -18.06
C PHE A 146 -0.52 -0.30 -16.85
N VAL A 147 0.48 0.30 -16.18
CA VAL A 147 1.10 -0.25 -14.96
C VAL A 147 0.08 -0.27 -13.83
N ILE A 148 -0.64 0.84 -13.64
CA ILE A 148 -1.71 0.92 -12.64
C ILE A 148 -2.80 -0.12 -12.93
N ARG A 149 -3.27 -0.23 -14.18
CA ARG A 149 -4.27 -1.25 -14.55
C ARG A 149 -3.78 -2.66 -14.27
N ALA A 150 -2.52 -2.97 -14.61
CA ALA A 150 -1.91 -4.25 -14.29
C ALA A 150 -1.85 -4.46 -12.77
N ALA A 151 -1.47 -3.45 -11.99
CA ALA A 151 -1.47 -3.51 -10.53
C ALA A 151 -2.85 -3.92 -9.98
N HIS A 152 -3.93 -3.29 -10.44
CA HIS A 152 -5.29 -3.64 -10.00
C HIS A 152 -5.65 -5.12 -10.21
N LEU A 153 -5.20 -5.68 -11.34
CA LEU A 153 -5.44 -7.07 -11.73
C LEU A 153 -4.56 -8.05 -10.92
N PHE A 154 -3.30 -7.68 -10.66
CA PHE A 154 -2.32 -8.54 -9.98
C PHE A 154 -2.29 -8.38 -8.46
N SER A 155 -2.93 -7.35 -7.89
CA SER A 155 -3.19 -7.19 -6.45
C SER A 155 -4.21 -8.20 -5.93
N THR A 156 -3.90 -9.48 -6.09
CA THR A 156 -4.63 -10.61 -5.52
C THR A 156 -4.12 -10.84 -4.10
N LYS A 157 -5.02 -11.24 -3.21
CA LYS A 157 -4.73 -11.53 -1.81
C LYS A 157 -3.49 -12.40 -1.66
N TRP A 158 -2.70 -12.12 -0.63
CA TRP A 158 -1.44 -12.81 -0.38
C TRP A 158 -1.34 -13.29 1.08
N TYR A 159 -0.62 -14.39 1.28
CA TYR A 159 -0.51 -15.08 2.58
C TYR A 159 0.93 -15.48 2.92
N PRO A 160 1.87 -14.52 2.97
CA PRO A 160 3.27 -14.82 3.25
C PRO A 160 3.55 -15.12 4.73
N ILE A 161 2.65 -14.73 5.63
CA ILE A 161 2.74 -14.95 7.08
C ILE A 161 1.61 -15.88 7.52
N THR A 162 1.90 -16.77 8.46
CA THR A 162 0.94 -17.74 8.98
C THR A 162 -0.29 -17.07 9.55
N ASN A 163 -1.46 -17.46 9.04
CA ASN A 163 -2.77 -16.95 9.44
C ASN A 163 -2.89 -15.41 9.34
N THR A 164 -2.25 -14.80 8.34
CA THR A 164 -2.36 -13.38 8.01
C THR A 164 -2.72 -13.25 6.53
N GLU A 165 -3.82 -12.57 6.24
CA GLU A 165 -4.23 -12.16 4.89
C GLU A 165 -3.72 -10.75 4.62
N GLU A 166 -3.02 -10.58 3.52
CA GLU A 166 -2.54 -9.30 2.99
C GLU A 166 -3.33 -8.97 1.72
N GLU A 167 -3.90 -7.77 1.64
CA GLU A 167 -4.60 -7.31 0.44
C GLU A 167 -4.60 -5.79 0.29
N ILE A 168 -4.60 -5.32 -0.96
CA ILE A 168 -4.95 -3.94 -1.30
C ILE A 168 -6.47 -3.86 -1.44
N ILE A 169 -7.10 -2.98 -0.66
CA ILE A 169 -8.55 -2.88 -0.58
C ILE A 169 -9.11 -1.92 -1.62
N ASN A 170 -10.37 -2.14 -2.00
CA ASN A 170 -11.12 -1.14 -2.75
C ASN A 170 -11.46 0.02 -1.81
N PHE A 171 -10.90 1.19 -2.08
CA PHE A 171 -11.11 2.38 -1.27
C PHE A 171 -11.66 3.56 -2.09
N PHE A 172 -11.26 3.67 -3.35
CA PHE A 172 -11.65 4.81 -4.19
C PHE A 172 -12.92 4.48 -4.99
N ASP A 173 -14.00 5.23 -4.76
CA ASP A 173 -15.25 5.10 -5.52
C ASP A 173 -15.32 6.02 -6.73
N GLN A 174 -14.71 7.20 -6.63
CA GLN A 174 -14.82 8.27 -7.61
C GLN A 174 -13.45 8.88 -7.92
N ALA A 175 -13.27 9.32 -9.17
CA ALA A 175 -12.11 10.08 -9.58
C ALA A 175 -12.16 11.49 -8.96
N PRO A 176 -11.03 12.03 -8.47
CA PRO A 176 -11.00 13.32 -7.78
C PRO A 176 -11.32 14.51 -8.70
N GLU A 177 -11.07 14.39 -10.01
CA GLU A 177 -11.21 15.52 -10.95
C GLU A 177 -12.67 15.86 -11.28
N TYR A 178 -13.51 14.85 -11.51
CA TYR A 178 -14.88 15.02 -12.04
C TYR A 178 -15.93 14.15 -11.32
N GLY A 179 -15.56 13.46 -10.23
CA GLY A 179 -16.48 12.58 -9.49
C GLY A 179 -16.91 11.32 -10.26
N VAL A 180 -16.26 11.01 -11.38
CA VAL A 180 -16.64 9.86 -12.23
C VAL A 180 -16.35 8.56 -11.49
N LYS A 181 -17.33 7.66 -11.50
CA LYS A 181 -17.22 6.34 -10.86
C LYS A 181 -16.05 5.54 -11.44
N LEU A 182 -15.18 5.05 -10.56
CA LEU A 182 -14.01 4.26 -10.95
C LEU A 182 -14.37 2.79 -11.15
N PHE A 183 -13.92 2.23 -12.27
CA PHE A 183 -13.91 0.77 -12.45
C PHE A 183 -12.86 0.11 -11.55
N PHE A 184 -11.68 0.74 -11.47
CA PHE A 184 -10.53 0.28 -10.71
C PHE A 184 -10.40 1.08 -9.41
N ARG A 185 -10.63 0.42 -8.27
CA ARG A 185 -10.89 1.09 -6.97
C ARG A 185 -9.80 0.97 -5.92
N LYS A 186 -8.69 0.27 -6.22
CA LYS A 186 -7.61 0.00 -5.26
C LYS A 186 -6.53 1.09 -5.19
N LEU A 187 -6.09 1.58 -6.34
CA LEU A 187 -4.99 2.51 -6.53
C LEU A 187 -5.40 3.70 -7.41
N LEU A 188 -4.91 4.89 -7.07
CA LEU A 188 -5.06 6.11 -7.87
C LEU A 188 -3.69 6.72 -8.21
N PRO A 189 -3.42 7.05 -9.48
CA PRO A 189 -2.18 7.71 -9.90
C PRO A 189 -2.24 9.24 -9.74
N ASN A 190 -3.16 9.77 -8.95
CA ASN A 190 -3.28 11.21 -8.74
C ASN A 190 -2.29 11.67 -7.67
N ARG A 191 -1.93 12.96 -7.70
CA ARG A 191 -1.20 13.57 -6.59
C ARG A 191 -2.08 13.55 -5.35
N ASP A 192 -1.50 13.18 -4.23
CA ASP A 192 -2.22 13.01 -2.98
C ASP A 192 -1.44 13.60 -1.81
N TRP A 193 -2.12 13.68 -0.67
CA TRP A 193 -1.54 13.96 0.62
C TRP A 193 -2.34 13.17 1.67
N CYS A 194 -1.69 12.88 2.79
CA CYS A 194 -2.31 12.21 3.91
C CYS A 194 -1.96 12.96 5.19
N TYR A 195 -2.94 13.09 6.07
CA TYR A 195 -2.75 13.62 7.41
C TYR A 195 -3.50 12.74 8.41
N PHE A 196 -3.03 12.79 9.65
CA PHE A 196 -3.67 12.11 10.77
C PHE A 196 -4.12 13.16 11.77
N GLU A 197 -5.34 13.01 12.24
CA GLU A 197 -5.91 13.84 13.28
C GLU A 197 -6.36 12.93 14.42
N GLN A 198 -6.06 13.34 15.65
CA GLN A 198 -6.56 12.63 16.82
C GLN A 198 -8.05 12.93 16.96
N CYS A 199 -8.88 11.92 16.75
CA CYS A 199 -10.30 12.02 17.06
C CYS A 199 -10.52 11.88 18.57
N GLU A 200 -11.26 12.80 19.17
CA GLU A 200 -11.78 12.61 20.53
C GLU A 200 -12.70 11.39 20.56
N SER A 201 -12.66 10.63 21.65
CA SER A 201 -13.57 9.50 21.86
C SER A 201 -14.99 10.05 21.98
N MET A 202 -15.78 9.95 20.90
CA MET A 202 -17.22 10.11 21.01
C MET A 202 -17.74 9.00 21.92
N ASP A 203 -18.38 9.37 23.02
CA ASP A 203 -19.19 8.46 23.85
C ASP A 203 -20.34 7.92 22.97
N ARG A 204 -20.08 6.90 22.15
CA ARG A 204 -21.08 6.30 21.28
C ARG A 204 -21.85 5.24 22.05
N THR A 205 -23.11 5.53 22.36
CA THR A 205 -24.09 4.49 22.70
C THR A 205 -24.27 3.53 21.51
N PRO A 206 -24.48 2.22 21.72
CA PRO A 206 -24.36 1.18 20.68
C PRO A 206 -25.43 1.14 19.57
N THR A 207 -26.22 2.19 19.36
CA THR A 207 -27.42 2.13 18.52
C THR A 207 -27.30 2.67 17.10
N ASP A 208 -26.18 3.29 16.73
CA ASP A 208 -26.08 3.88 15.39
C ASP A 208 -25.32 2.94 14.45
N SER A 209 -26.11 2.20 13.66
CA SER A 209 -25.63 1.47 12.50
C SER A 209 -24.86 2.42 11.58
N ILE A 210 -23.58 2.13 11.35
CA ILE A 210 -22.72 2.89 10.43
C ILE A 210 -23.27 2.73 9.01
N THR A 211 -24.05 3.70 8.53
CA THR A 211 -24.08 4.03 7.10
C THR A 211 -22.80 4.79 6.77
N GLN A 212 -22.12 4.38 5.71
CA GLN A 212 -20.82 4.90 5.28
C GLN A 212 -20.84 6.37 4.83
N ASP A 213 -21.98 7.06 4.92
CA ASP A 213 -22.22 8.35 4.29
C ASP A 213 -21.78 9.58 5.12
N ASN A 214 -21.48 9.43 6.41
CA ASN A 214 -21.28 10.59 7.29
C ASN A 214 -19.83 11.10 7.42
N PHE A 215 -18.86 10.56 6.68
CA PHE A 215 -17.46 11.00 6.77
C PHE A 215 -17.03 12.03 5.71
N LEU A 216 -17.86 12.30 4.70
CA LEU A 216 -17.49 13.22 3.60
C LEU A 216 -18.05 14.65 3.73
N ASP A 217 -18.92 14.92 4.70
CA ASP A 217 -19.70 16.17 4.74
C ASP A 217 -19.26 17.21 5.77
N LYS A 218 -18.03 17.12 6.30
CA LYS A 218 -17.50 18.17 7.19
C LYS A 218 -16.16 18.72 6.70
N ASN A 219 -16.28 19.86 6.02
CA ASN A 219 -15.30 20.95 5.96
C ASN A 219 -14.00 20.68 5.21
N PHE A 220 -14.07 20.68 3.88
CA PHE A 220 -13.01 21.31 3.08
C PHE A 220 -13.65 22.44 2.28
N GLY A 221 -13.49 23.67 2.77
CA GLY A 221 -13.75 24.87 1.98
C GLY A 221 -12.78 24.94 0.79
N PRO A 222 -13.09 25.72 -0.26
CA PRO A 222 -12.22 25.85 -1.41
C PRO A 222 -10.89 26.48 -1.00
N LEU A 223 -9.79 25.89 -1.47
CA LEU A 223 -8.47 26.54 -1.50
C LEU A 223 -8.47 27.70 -2.50
#